data_AF-A0A849QNP5-F1
#
_entry.id   AF-A0A849QNP5-F1
#
_cell.length_a   1.000
_cell.length_b   1.000
_cell.length_c   1.000
_cell.angle_alpha   90.00
_cell.angle_beta   90.00
_cell.angle_gamma   90.00
#
_symmetry.space_group_name_H-M   'P 1'
#
loop_
_entity.id
_entity.type
_entity.pdbx_description
1 polymer ?
#
loop_
_entity_poly.entity_id
_entity_poly.type
_entity_poly.pdbx_seq_one_letter_code
_entity_poly.pdbx_strand_id
1 'polypeptide(L)' 'MSGEIVVRVAEAYHRDAGRGIARLDKDLMENVGVASGDIIEIKSKEKAYGIVWPGYPDDTGKSIIRIDGN' A
#
# COMPACT_ATOMS: atom_id res chain seq x y z
N MET A 1 -7.43 13.18 10.51
CA MET A 1 -7.96 13.32 9.13
C MET A 1 -7.30 12.21 8.33
N SER A 2 -8.06 11.29 7.75
CA SER A 2 -7.52 10.32 6.81
C SER A 2 -7.35 11.02 5.46
N GLY A 3 -6.11 11.14 4.98
CA GLY A 3 -5.82 11.68 3.65
C GLY A 3 -6.22 10.70 2.55
N GLU A 4 -6.48 11.21 1.35
CA GLU A 4 -6.62 10.39 0.14
C GLU A 4 -5.48 10.75 -0.80
N ILE A 5 -4.82 9.73 -1.36
CA ILE A 5 -3.70 9.91 -2.29
C ILE A 5 -3.89 9.02 -3.51
N VAL A 6 -3.33 9.46 -4.63
CA VAL A 6 -3.30 8.67 -5.87
C VAL A 6 -1.90 8.11 -6.05
N VAL A 7 -1.82 6.79 -6.16
CA VAL A 7 -0.57 6.04 -6.30
C VAL A 7 -0.66 5.08 -7.47
N ARG A 8 0.49 4.62 -7.94
CA ARG A 8 0.54 3.55 -8.95
C ARG A 8 0.56 2.18 -8.26
N VAL A 9 -0.31 1.28 -8.72
CA VAL A 9 -0.31 -0.11 -8.25
C VAL A 9 0.81 -0.89 -8.94
N ALA A 10 1.63 -1.55 -8.14
CA ALA A 10 2.66 -2.50 -8.56
C ALA A 10 2.33 -3.89 -8.00
N GLU A 11 2.82 -4.93 -8.67
CA GLU A 11 2.59 -6.31 -8.25
C GLU A 11 3.31 -6.61 -6.91
N ALA A 12 2.59 -7.29 -6.01
CA ALA A 12 3.18 -7.85 -4.80
C ALA A 12 4.24 -8.89 -5.13
N TYR A 13 5.25 -9.01 -4.26
CA TYR A 13 6.18 -10.13 -4.34
C TYR A 13 5.47 -11.42 -3.97
N HIS A 14 5.92 -12.54 -4.54
CA HIS A 14 5.34 -13.87 -4.31
C HIS A 14 5.17 -14.23 -2.82
N ARG A 15 6.06 -13.75 -1.95
CA ARG A 15 6.02 -13.96 -0.49
C ARG A 15 4.93 -13.17 0.26
N ASP A 16 4.42 -12.14 -0.37
CA ASP A 16 3.40 -11.24 0.18
C ASP A 16 2.00 -11.56 -0.38
N ALA A 17 1.93 -12.37 -1.46
CA ALA A 17 0.67 -12.77 -2.11
C ALA A 17 -0.19 -13.66 -1.21
N GLY A 18 -1.51 -13.44 -1.23
CA GLY A 18 -2.51 -14.15 -0.44
C GLY A 18 -2.60 -13.69 1.02
N ARG A 19 -1.85 -12.65 1.42
CA ARG A 19 -1.78 -12.17 2.81
C ARG A 19 -2.54 -10.87 3.06
N GLY A 20 -3.11 -10.27 2.01
CA GLY A 20 -3.80 -8.99 2.09
C GLY A 20 -2.87 -7.85 2.55
N ILE A 21 -1.60 -7.90 2.12
CA ILE A 21 -0.59 -6.92 2.51
C ILE A 21 -0.52 -5.80 1.47
N ALA A 22 -0.62 -4.56 1.95
CA ALA A 22 -0.35 -3.36 1.17
C ALA A 22 0.99 -2.77 1.60
N ARG A 23 2.00 -2.85 0.73
CA ARG A 23 3.31 -2.24 1.01
C ARG A 23 3.35 -0.80 0.53
N LEU A 24 3.58 0.11 1.46
CA LEU A 24 3.70 1.55 1.24
C LEU A 24 5.10 2.00 1.68
N ASP A 25 5.73 2.88 0.91
CA ASP A 25 6.95 3.52 1.39
C ASP A 25 6.65 4.49 2.55
N LYS A 26 7.72 4.95 3.20
CA LYS A 26 7.59 5.81 4.38
C LYS A 26 6.87 7.13 4.06
N ASP A 27 7.18 7.73 2.91
CA ASP A 27 6.61 9.00 2.50
C ASP A 27 5.10 8.88 2.26
N LEU A 28 4.63 7.80 1.62
CA LEU A 28 3.21 7.53 1.44
C LEU A 28 2.50 7.29 2.77
N MET A 29 3.13 6.55 3.68
CA MET A 29 2.58 6.31 5.02
C MET A 29 2.40 7.63 5.79
N GLU A 30 3.39 8.52 5.75
CA GLU A 30 3.32 9.84 6.38
C GLU A 30 2.27 10.75 5.73
N ASN A 31 2.18 10.74 4.40
CA ASN A 31 1.21 11.56 3.65
C ASN A 31 -0.25 11.16 3.92
N VAL A 32 -0.54 9.87 4.07
CA VAL A 32 -1.90 9.37 4.38
C VAL A 32 -2.17 9.39 5.89
N GLY A 33 -1.12 9.39 6.71
CA GLY A 33 -1.21 9.34 8.16
C GLY A 33 -1.51 7.94 8.69
N VAL A 34 -0.86 6.92 8.14
CA VAL A 34 -1.03 5.50 8.51
C VAL A 34 0.26 4.89 9.01
N ALA A 35 0.14 3.88 9.87
CA ALA A 35 1.25 3.12 10.42
C ALA A 35 1.21 1.65 10.00
N SER A 36 2.32 0.95 10.22
CA SER A 36 2.39 -0.50 10.00
C SER A 36 1.36 -1.22 10.85
N GLY A 37 0.55 -2.08 10.22
CA GLY A 37 -0.54 -2.80 10.88
C GLY A 37 -1.90 -2.13 10.76
N ASP A 38 -1.97 -0.87 10.33
CA ASP A 38 -3.25 -0.23 10.01
C ASP A 38 -3.88 -0.86 8.76
N ILE A 39 -5.20 -0.69 8.63
CA ILE A 39 -5.95 -1.12 7.45
C ILE A 39 -6.26 0.11 6.61
N ILE A 40 -5.97 0.01 5.31
CA ILE A 40 -6.33 1.05 4.33
C ILE A 40 -7.39 0.54 3.36
N GLU A 41 -8.27 1.45 2.93
CA GLU A 41 -9.17 1.23 1.79
C GLU A 41 -8.45 1.65 0.51
N ILE A 42 -8.46 0.78 -0.49
CA ILE A 42 -7.93 1.03 -1.82
C ILE A 42 -9.11 1.12 -2.77
N LYS A 43 -9.29 2.29 -3.38
CA LYS A 43 -10.34 2.54 -4.36
C LYS A 43 -9.75 2.52 -5.77
N SER A 44 -10.21 1.59 -6.59
CA SER A 44 -9.93 1.54 -8.03
C SER A 44 -11.23 1.24 -8.78
N LYS A 45 -11.25 0.22 -9.65
CA LYS A 45 -12.49 -0.31 -10.24
C LYS A 45 -13.41 -0.95 -9.20
N GLU A 46 -12.81 -1.68 -8.28
CA GLU A 46 -13.47 -2.30 -7.13
C GLU A 46 -12.79 -1.80 -5.85
N LYS A 47 -13.49 -1.96 -4.73
CA LYS A 47 -12.94 -1.65 -3.41
C LYS A 47 -12.12 -2.83 -2.92
N ALA A 48 -10.90 -2.57 -2.49
CA ALA A 48 -10.04 -3.54 -1.83
C ALA A 48 -9.57 -2.98 -0.48
N TYR A 49 -9.16 -3.88 0.41
CA TYR A 49 -8.60 -3.51 1.71
C TYR A 49 -7.27 -4.23 1.88
N GLY A 50 -6.31 -3.56 2.51
CA GLY A 50 -4.98 -4.14 2.76
C GLY A 50 -4.41 -3.68 4.09
N ILE A 51 -3.60 -4.56 4.69
CA ILE A 51 -2.85 -4.27 5.92
C ILE A 51 -1.55 -3.57 5.51
N VAL A 52 -1.33 -2.38 6.06
CA VAL A 52 -0.15 -1.57 5.78
C VAL A 52 1.10 -2.26 6.31
N TRP A 53 2.08 -2.42 5.43
CA TRP A 53 3.43 -2.86 5.76
C TRP A 53 4.45 -1.90 5.14
N PRO A 54 5.64 -1.78 5.76
CA PRO A 54 6.71 -0.98 5.19
C PRO A 54 7.13 -1.54 3.82
N GLY A 55 7.21 -0.64 2.85
CA GLY A 55 7.73 -0.88 1.52
C GLY A 55 9.23 -1.14 1.51
N TYR A 56 9.75 -1.47 0.34
CA TYR A 56 11.17 -1.69 0.15
C TYR A 56 11.89 -0.34 -0.01
N PRO A 57 13.14 -0.20 0.46
CA PRO A 57 13.94 1.01 0.23
C PRO A 57 13.98 1.41 -1.25
N ASP A 58 14.02 0.42 -2.15
CA ASP A 58 14.05 0.63 -3.60
C ASP A 58 12.77 1.24 -4.18
N ASP A 59 11.65 1.17 -3.47
CA ASP A 59 10.36 1.71 -3.89
C ASP A 59 10.11 3.14 -3.37
N THR A 60 11.01 3.64 -2.49
CA THR A 60 10.91 4.97 -1.88
C THR A 60 10.87 6.08 -2.93
N GLY A 61 9.90 6.99 -2.82
CA GLY A 61 9.76 8.15 -3.69
C GLY A 61 9.15 7.83 -5.07
N LYS A 62 8.85 6.56 -5.37
CA LYS A 62 8.21 6.17 -6.63
C LYS A 62 6.69 6.33 -6.61
N SER A 63 6.11 6.67 -5.46
CA SER A 63 4.66 6.79 -5.27
C SER A 63 3.91 5.53 -5.73
N ILE A 64 4.45 4.36 -5.35
CA ILE A 64 3.85 3.06 -5.68
C ILE A 64 3.33 2.35 -4.43
N ILE A 65 2.28 1.56 -4.63
CA ILE A 65 1.78 0.60 -3.64
C ILE A 65 1.91 -0.80 -4.22
N ARG A 66 2.44 -1.75 -3.44
CA ARG A 66 2.43 -3.17 -3.84
C ARG A 66 1.31 -3.90 -3.14
N ILE A 67 0.42 -4.49 -3.93
CA ILE A 67 -0.69 -5.33 -3.48
C ILE A 67 -0.79 -6.56 -4.38
N ASP A 68 -1.34 -7.63 -3.85
CA ASP A 68 -1.80 -8.75 -4.65
C ASP A 68 -3.14 -8.42 -5.32
N GLY A 69 -3.44 -9.14 -6.40
CA GLY A 69 -4.67 -8.98 -7.18
C GLY A 69 -5.71 -10.06 -6.88
N ASN A 70 -5.70 -10.59 -5.67
CA ASN A 70 -6.58 -11.69 -5.26
C ASN A 70 -7.92 -11.18 -4.71
#